data_AF-A0A920GVK4-F1
#
_entry.id   AF-A0A920GVK4-F1
#
_cell.length_a   1.000
_cell.length_b   1.000
_cell.length_c   1.000
_cell.angle_alpha   90.00
_cell.angle_beta   90.00
_cell.angle_gamma   90.00
#
_symmetry.space_group_name_H-M   'P 1'
#
loop_
_entity.id
_entity.type
_entity.pdbx_description
1 polymer ?
#
loop_
_entity_poly.entity_id
_entity_poly.type
_entity_poly.pdbx_seq_one_letter_code
_entity_poly.pdbx_strand_id
1 'polypeptide(L)'
;MIKKFPIAQENGRILVDQNLKVKETDNIWSIGDCAVIPLTEKPEGRDDFAPPTAQFAVREARTLAQNIKALMENKPLKPFKYNSKGALASLGAGRGVAEILELN
;
A
#
# COMPACT_ATOMS: atom_id res chain seq x y z
N MET A 1 -14.54 -11.47 5.22
CA MET A 1 -15.28 -10.24 5.57
C MET A 1 -15.36 -9.26 4.40
N ILE A 2 -14.31 -9.08 3.58
CA ILE A 2 -14.29 -8.16 2.42
C ILE A 2 -15.08 -8.66 1.18
N LYS A 3 -15.10 -9.98 0.91
CA LYS A 3 -15.73 -10.60 -0.29
C LYS A 3 -17.22 -10.29 -0.52
N LYS A 4 -17.91 -9.67 0.43
CA LYS A 4 -19.34 -9.33 0.34
C LYS A 4 -19.60 -7.92 -0.19
N PHE A 5 -18.59 -7.08 -0.30
CA PHE A 5 -18.75 -5.71 -0.82
C PHE A 5 -18.72 -5.71 -2.36
N PRO A 6 -19.64 -5.00 -3.03
CA PRO A 6 -19.69 -4.89 -4.49
C PRO A 6 -18.64 -3.88 -5.01
N ILE A 7 -17.37 -4.15 -4.71
CA ILE A 7 -16.22 -3.34 -5.13
C ILE A 7 -15.18 -4.25 -5.78
N ALA A 8 -14.40 -3.70 -6.72
CA ALA A 8 -13.38 -4.45 -7.42
C ALA A 8 -12.36 -5.06 -6.43
N GLN A 9 -12.17 -6.38 -6.53
CA GLN A 9 -11.31 -7.14 -5.62
C GLN A 9 -10.48 -8.19 -6.36
N GLU A 10 -9.32 -8.50 -5.81
CA GLU A 10 -8.46 -9.60 -6.22
C GLU A 10 -7.97 -10.36 -4.99
N ASN A 11 -8.22 -11.67 -4.94
CA ASN A 11 -7.82 -12.54 -3.82
C ASN A 11 -8.25 -12.01 -2.43
N GLY A 12 -9.41 -11.35 -2.36
CA GLY A 12 -9.97 -10.80 -1.12
C GLY A 12 -9.40 -9.44 -0.70
N ARG A 13 -8.60 -8.79 -1.56
CA ARG A 13 -8.06 -7.44 -1.39
C ARG A 13 -8.73 -6.47 -2.35
N ILE A 14 -8.94 -5.23 -1.93
CA ILE A 14 -9.64 -4.19 -2.67
C ILE A 14 -8.68 -3.51 -3.64
N LEU A 15 -9.11 -3.33 -4.90
CA LEU A 15 -8.31 -2.60 -5.89
C LEU A 15 -8.43 -1.10 -5.64
N VAL A 16 -7.28 -0.43 -5.50
CA VAL A 16 -7.20 1.02 -5.34
C VAL A 16 -6.39 1.66 -6.47
N ASP A 17 -6.50 2.99 -6.58
CA ASP A 17 -5.59 3.80 -7.39
C ASP A 17 -4.31 4.15 -6.60
N GLN A 18 -3.38 4.87 -7.23
CA GLN A 18 -2.14 5.29 -6.58
C GLN A 18 -2.37 6.27 -5.42
N ASN A 19 -3.53 6.92 -5.31
CA ASN A 19 -3.89 7.78 -4.19
C ASN A 19 -4.54 6.99 -3.04
N LEU A 20 -4.52 5.65 -3.11
CA LEU A 20 -5.10 4.69 -2.15
C LEU A 20 -6.63 4.69 -2.14
N LYS A 21 -7.26 5.32 -3.14
CA LYS A 21 -8.71 5.42 -3.25
C LYS A 21 -9.26 4.19 -3.94
N VAL A 22 -10.36 3.65 -3.41
CA VAL A 22 -11.06 2.55 -4.07
C VAL A 22 -11.58 3.04 -5.42
N LYS A 23 -11.30 2.28 -6.49
CA LYS A 23 -11.72 2.64 -7.84
C LYS A 23 -13.23 2.89 -7.86
N GLU A 24 -13.66 3.89 -8.63
CA GLU A 24 -15.07 4.25 -8.82
C GLU A 24 -15.79 4.73 -7.54
N THR A 25 -15.05 5.19 -6.53
CA THR A 25 -15.60 5.79 -5.32
C THR A 25 -15.02 7.18 -5.06
N ASP A 26 -15.73 8.01 -4.31
CA ASP A 26 -15.29 9.38 -4.00
C ASP A 26 -14.65 9.50 -2.61
N ASN A 27 -15.04 8.63 -1.68
CA ASN A 27 -14.76 8.78 -0.26
C ASN A 27 -14.43 7.46 0.44
N ILE A 28 -13.96 6.46 -0.31
CA ILE A 28 -13.54 5.17 0.23
C ILE A 28 -12.08 4.92 -0.11
N TRP A 29 -11.31 4.48 0.88
CA TRP A 29 -9.89 4.15 0.75
C TRP A 29 -9.61 2.78 1.37
N SER A 30 -8.58 2.11 0.89
CA SER A 30 -8.09 0.85 1.46
C SER A 30 -6.56 0.87 1.47
N ILE A 31 -5.97 0.36 2.54
CA ILE A 31 -4.51 0.28 2.75
C ILE A 31 -4.13 -1.05 3.40
N GLY A 32 -2.83 -1.33 3.47
CA GLY A 32 -2.24 -2.52 4.06
C GLY A 32 -2.71 -3.78 3.37
N ASP A 33 -2.81 -4.86 4.14
CA ASP A 33 -3.15 -6.21 3.64
C ASP A 33 -4.54 -6.30 3.00
N CYS A 34 -5.40 -5.29 3.19
CA CYS A 34 -6.72 -5.23 2.59
C CYS A 34 -6.72 -4.66 1.16
N ALA A 35 -5.59 -4.21 0.62
CA ALA A 35 -5.52 -3.48 -0.63
C ALA A 35 -4.57 -4.11 -1.65
N VAL A 36 -4.88 -3.90 -2.93
CA VAL A 36 -3.98 -4.08 -4.06
C VAL A 36 -3.57 -2.68 -4.51
N ILE A 37 -2.35 -2.27 -4.17
CA ILE A 37 -1.89 -0.89 -4.30
C ILE A 37 -0.83 -0.80 -5.41
N PRO A 38 -1.13 -0.11 -6.52
CA PRO A 38 -0.16 0.08 -7.59
C PRO A 38 0.90 1.13 -7.22
N LEU A 39 2.16 0.84 -7.51
CA LEU A 39 3.32 1.74 -7.35
C LEU A 39 3.63 2.50 -8.64
N THR A 40 3.12 2.04 -9.78
CA THR A 40 3.23 2.67 -11.10
C THR A 40 1.84 2.91 -11.72
N GLU A 41 1.73 3.81 -12.70
CA GLU A 41 0.44 4.11 -13.34
C GLU A 41 -0.11 2.95 -14.17
N LYS A 42 0.79 2.11 -14.69
CA LYS A 42 0.48 0.95 -15.54
C LYS A 42 1.22 -0.26 -14.96
N PRO A 43 0.70 -0.87 -13.89
CA PRO A 43 1.34 -2.03 -13.31
C PRO A 43 1.21 -3.24 -14.24
N GLU A 44 2.32 -3.88 -14.57
CA GLU A 44 2.39 -5.05 -15.44
C GLU A 44 2.84 -6.30 -14.67
N GLY A 45 3.69 -6.12 -13.67
CA GLY A 45 4.26 -7.18 -12.85
C GLY A 45 3.89 -7.09 -11.37
N ARG A 46 4.23 -8.15 -10.63
CA ARG A 46 4.03 -8.21 -9.17
C ARG A 46 4.76 -7.08 -8.44
N ASP A 47 5.95 -6.73 -8.89
CA ASP A 47 6.81 -5.72 -8.26
C ASP A 47 6.32 -4.28 -8.50
N ASP A 48 5.35 -4.11 -9.40
CA ASP A 48 4.63 -2.85 -9.57
C ASP A 48 3.54 -2.63 -8.51
N PHE A 49 3.38 -3.57 -7.56
CA PHE A 49 2.43 -3.46 -6.46
C PHE A 49 3.13 -3.47 -5.09
N ALA A 50 2.58 -2.72 -4.15
CA ALA A 50 3.04 -2.73 -2.78
C ALA A 50 2.88 -4.14 -2.15
N PRO A 51 3.93 -4.70 -1.53
CA PRO A 51 3.82 -5.94 -0.78
C PRO A 51 3.03 -5.71 0.53
N PRO A 52 2.20 -6.68 0.95
CA PRO A 52 1.40 -6.58 2.17
C PRO A 52 2.29 -6.74 3.42
N THR A 53 2.91 -5.64 3.85
CA THR A 53 3.82 -5.61 4.99
C THR A 53 3.53 -4.42 5.89
N ALA A 54 3.87 -4.54 7.17
CA ALA A 54 3.71 -3.44 8.12
C ALA A 54 4.48 -2.18 7.71
N GLN A 55 5.66 -2.33 7.07
CA GLN A 55 6.46 -1.19 6.61
C GLN A 55 5.71 -0.37 5.55
N PHE A 56 5.02 -1.03 4.63
CA PHE A 56 4.18 -0.40 3.62
C PHE A 56 2.90 0.18 4.25
N ALA A 57 2.18 -0.59 5.06
CA ALA A 57 0.95 -0.13 5.71
C ALA A 57 1.10 1.18 6.50
N VAL A 58 2.20 1.33 7.26
CA VAL A 58 2.49 2.57 8.01
C VAL A 58 2.72 3.76 7.07
N ARG A 59 3.34 3.54 5.91
CA ARG A 59 3.63 4.58 4.92
C ARG A 59 2.39 4.95 4.13
N GLU A 60 1.59 3.97 3.76
CA GLU A 60 0.29 4.16 3.12
C GLU A 60 -0.64 4.97 4.00
N ALA A 61 -0.73 4.66 5.31
CA ALA A 61 -1.50 5.44 6.26
C ALA A 61 -1.07 6.92 6.30
N ARG A 62 0.24 7.19 6.25
CA ARG A 62 0.76 8.57 6.22
C ARG A 62 0.38 9.29 4.92
N THR A 63 0.48 8.64 3.77
CA THR A 63 0.04 9.21 2.49
C THR A 63 -1.47 9.44 2.48
N LEU A 64 -2.25 8.48 2.94
CA LEU A 64 -3.71 8.59 3.01
C LEU A 64 -4.13 9.77 3.90
N ALA A 65 -3.54 9.93 5.08
CA ALA A 65 -3.83 11.05 5.96
C ALA A 65 -3.54 12.41 5.29
N GLN A 66 -2.45 12.51 4.53
CA GLN A 66 -2.12 13.71 3.75
C GLN A 66 -3.12 13.95 2.62
N ASN A 67 -3.56 12.89 1.94
CA ASN A 67 -4.54 12.98 0.85
C ASN A 67 -5.92 13.36 1.34
N ILE A 68 -6.37 12.83 2.48
CA ILE A 68 -7.64 13.24 3.11
C ILE A 68 -7.60 14.73 3.44
N LYS A 69 -6.50 15.21 4.04
CA LYS A 69 -6.31 16.65 4.30
C LYS A 69 -6.32 17.48 3.01
N ALA A 70 -5.59 17.04 1.99
CA ALA A 70 -5.53 17.74 0.70
C ALA A 70 -6.91 17.82 0.04
N LEU A 71 -7.69 16.74 0.09
CA LEU A 71 -9.06 16.70 -0.42
C LEU A 71 -9.96 17.74 0.27
N MET A 72 -9.91 17.84 1.60
CA MET A 72 -10.67 18.83 2.37
C MET A 72 -10.28 20.28 2.03
N GLU A 73 -9.03 20.49 1.62
CA GLU A 73 -8.48 21.81 1.25
C GLU A 73 -8.56 22.10 -0.26
N ASN A 74 -9.23 21.25 -1.05
CA ASN A 74 -9.26 21.31 -2.52
C ASN A 74 -7.85 21.39 -3.17
N LYS A 75 -6.90 20.64 -2.61
CA LYS A 75 -5.52 20.55 -3.10
C LYS A 75 -5.29 19.24 -3.86
N PRO A 76 -4.32 19.21 -4.79
CA PRO A 76 -3.94 17.97 -5.47
C PRO A 76 -3.54 16.86 -4.50
N LEU A 77 -4.00 15.64 -4.78
CA LEU A 77 -3.60 14.43 -4.06
C LEU A 77 -2.18 14.02 -4.46
N LYS A 78 -1.53 13.25 -3.59
CA LYS A 78 -0.20 12.70 -3.84
C LYS A 78 -0.28 11.17 -3.99
N PRO A 79 0.26 10.61 -5.07
CA PRO A 79 0.33 9.17 -5.21
C PRO A 79 1.26 8.57 -4.16
N PHE A 80 0.92 7.38 -3.67
CA PHE A 80 1.77 6.57 -2.83
C PHE A 80 2.98 6.08 -3.62
N LYS A 81 4.17 6.31 -3.06
CA LYS A 81 5.44 5.82 -3.57
C LYS A 81 6.30 5.43 -2.38
N TYR A 82 6.85 4.22 -2.41
CA TYR A 82 7.73 3.76 -1.36
C TYR A 82 8.61 2.61 -1.86
N ASN A 83 9.90 2.72 -1.57
CA ASN A 83 10.85 1.64 -1.74
C ASN A 83 11.14 1.06 -0.37
N SER A 84 11.10 -0.27 -0.25
CA SER A 84 11.41 -0.94 1.02
C SER A 84 12.82 -0.60 1.47
N LYS A 85 13.03 -0.50 2.79
CA LYS A 85 14.37 -0.33 3.36
C LYS A 85 15.09 -1.66 3.60
N GLY A 86 14.55 -2.75 3.06
CA GLY A 86 14.89 -4.11 3.42
C GLY A 86 14.02 -4.64 4.57
N ALA A 87 14.27 -5.89 4.95
CA ALA A 87 13.50 -6.63 5.94
C ALA A 87 14.43 -7.47 6.82
N LEU A 88 14.00 -7.75 8.05
CA LEU A 88 14.71 -8.63 8.98
C LEU A 88 13.74 -9.71 9.46
N ALA A 89 14.17 -10.97 9.35
CA ALA A 89 13.49 -12.13 9.91
C ALA A 89 14.30 -12.67 11.09
N SER A 90 13.67 -12.81 12.26
CA SER A 90 14.29 -13.46 13.42
C SER A 90 14.25 -14.98 13.27
N LEU A 91 15.34 -15.64 13.67
CA LEU A 91 15.46 -17.11 13.74
C LEU A 91 15.61 -17.59 15.20
N GLY A 92 14.94 -16.91 16.12
CA GLY A 92 15.09 -17.08 17.57
C GLY A 92 15.98 -16.00 18.21
N ALA A 93 16.08 -16.03 19.54
CA ALA A 93 16.89 -15.06 20.28
C ALA A 93 18.35 -15.09 19.80
N GLY A 94 18.87 -13.92 19.43
CA GLY A 94 20.27 -13.74 19.02
C GLY A 94 20.61 -14.15 17.57
N ARG A 95 19.63 -14.55 16.75
CA ARG A 95 19.85 -14.92 15.34
C ARG A 95 18.80 -14.30 14.42
N GLY A 96 19.21 -13.97 13.20
CA GLY A 96 18.32 -13.48 12.18
C GLY A 96 18.99 -13.40 10.81
N VAL A 97 18.17 -13.21 9.79
CA VAL A 97 18.59 -12.90 8.43
C VAL A 97 18.00 -11.54 8.08
N ALA A 98 18.81 -10.68 7.49
CA ALA A 98 18.40 -9.34 7.13
C ALA A 98 18.87 -8.98 5.73
N GLU A 99 18.02 -8.24 5.02
CA GLU A 99 18.37 -7.44 3.87
C GLU A 99 18.25 -5.98 4.30
N ILE A 100 19.28 -5.17 4.07
CA ILE A 100 19.32 -3.77 4.53
C ILE A 100 19.82 -2.89 3.39
N LEU A 101 18.99 -1.91 2.97
CA LEU A 101 19.37 -0.87 2.00
C LEU A 101 19.97 -1.41 0.68
N GLU A 102 19.51 -2.57 0.19
CA GLU A 102 20.05 -3.25 -1.01
C GLU A 102 21.54 -3.62 -0.92
N LEU A 103 22.13 -3.59 0.28
CA LEU A 103 23.46 -4.13 0.52
C LEU A 103 23.33 -5.64 0.75
N ASN A 104 23.57 -6.41 -0.31
CA ASN A 104 23.81 -7.84 -0.25
C ASN A 104 25.29 -8.14 0.03
#